data_AF-A0A975SZ47-F1
#
_entry.id   AF-A0A975SZ47-F1
#
_cell.length_a   1.000
_cell.length_b   1.000
_cell.length_c   1.000
_cell.angle_alpha   90.00
_cell.angle_beta   90.00
_cell.angle_gamma   90.00
#
_symmetry.space_group_name_H-M   'P 1'
#
loop_
_entity.id
_entity.type
_entity.pdbx_description
1 polymer ?
#
loop_
_entity_poly.entity_id
_entity_poly.type
_entity_poly.pdbx_seq_one_letter_code
_entity_poly.pdbx_strand_id
1 'polypeptide(L)'
;MNDVDFREPWSRLDAEHGQSFENEAHVEVAPAHELHGLALRALAQCQGCDNVVFRASDDTFAIVHLTWSRKPEAPPWPLTTRLGGFIAVEAAMDQHQH
;
A
#
# COMPACT_ATOMS: atom_id res chain seq x y z
N MET A 1 8.34 -4.83 -24.68
CA MET A 1 7.74 -6.11 -24.25
C MET A 1 6.95 -5.80 -23.00
N ASN A 2 5.63 -5.72 -23.17
CA ASN A 2 4.55 -5.45 -22.21
C ASN A 2 4.99 -5.10 -20.80
N ASP A 3 5.04 -3.79 -20.52
CA ASP A 3 4.89 -3.29 -19.17
C ASP A 3 3.55 -3.84 -18.66
N VAL A 4 3.59 -4.61 -17.59
CA VAL A 4 2.37 -5.10 -16.94
C VAL A 4 1.83 -3.89 -16.18
N ASP A 5 1.24 -2.95 -16.93
CA ASP A 5 0.49 -1.85 -16.37
C ASP A 5 -0.65 -2.47 -15.54
N PHE A 6 -0.71 -2.09 -14.27
CA PHE A 6 -1.81 -2.53 -13.41
C PHE A 6 -3.14 -2.11 -14.04
N ARG A 7 -4.19 -2.93 -13.90
CA ARG A 7 -5.51 -2.58 -14.44
C ARG A 7 -6.04 -1.32 -13.75
N GLU A 8 -6.64 -0.42 -14.51
CA GLU A 8 -7.35 0.75 -13.97
C GLU A 8 -8.30 0.33 -12.84
N PRO A 9 -8.37 1.07 -11.72
CA PRO A 9 -7.75 2.38 -11.44
C PRO A 9 -6.33 2.33 -10.84
N TRP A 10 -5.65 1.18 -10.87
CA TRP A 10 -4.33 1.03 -10.28
C TRP A 10 -3.25 1.53 -11.23
N SER A 11 -2.36 2.38 -10.73
CA SER A 11 -1.18 2.87 -11.46
C SER A 11 0.08 2.39 -10.76
N ARG A 12 1.04 1.91 -11.56
CA ARG A 12 2.35 1.51 -11.05
C ARG A 12 3.08 2.74 -10.52
N LEU A 13 3.76 2.55 -9.38
CA LEU A 13 4.64 3.56 -8.81
C LEU A 13 6.10 3.22 -9.07
N ASP A 14 6.82 4.16 -9.64
CA ASP A 14 8.28 4.16 -9.63
C ASP A 14 8.80 4.56 -8.25
N ALA A 15 10.10 4.32 -8.02
CA ALA A 15 10.72 4.61 -6.72
C ALA A 15 10.60 6.09 -6.29
N GLU A 16 10.63 7.03 -7.24
CA GLU A 16 10.49 8.46 -6.95
C GLU A 16 9.07 8.80 -6.48
N HIS A 17 8.05 8.35 -7.22
CA HIS A 17 6.65 8.58 -6.87
C HIS A 17 6.24 7.82 -5.61
N GLY A 18 6.76 6.60 -5.44
CA GLY A 18 6.49 5.74 -4.29
C GLY A 18 6.98 6.31 -2.96
N GLN A 19 8.08 7.06 -2.97
CA GLN A 19 8.72 7.57 -1.75
C GLN A 19 7.78 8.46 -0.90
N SER A 20 6.91 9.24 -1.54
CA SER A 20 5.92 10.06 -0.82
C SER A 20 4.91 9.20 -0.05
N PHE A 21 4.47 8.10 -0.65
CA PHE A 21 3.54 7.16 -0.02
C PHE A 21 4.20 6.35 1.09
N GLU A 22 5.46 5.96 0.88
CA GLU A 22 6.26 5.26 1.90
C GLU A 22 6.48 6.16 3.13
N ASN A 23 6.76 7.45 2.91
CA ASN A 23 6.89 8.42 3.99
C ASN A 23 5.57 8.63 4.74
N GLU A 24 4.45 8.78 4.02
CA GLU A 24 3.13 8.91 4.65
C GLU A 24 2.80 7.64 5.46
N ALA A 25 2.96 6.45 4.87
CA ALA A 25 2.75 5.19 5.56
C ALA A 25 3.63 5.09 6.82
N HIS A 26 4.89 5.50 6.76
CA HIS A 26 5.77 5.51 7.93
C HIS A 26 5.32 6.49 9.02
N VAL A 27 4.68 7.60 8.66
CA VAL A 27 4.14 8.58 9.62
C VAL A 27 2.84 8.10 10.23
N GLU A 28 1.94 7.51 9.43
CA GLU A 28 0.60 7.08 9.87
C GLU A 28 0.61 5.75 10.63
N VAL A 29 1.49 4.82 10.26
CA VAL A 29 1.63 3.51 10.90
C VAL A 29 2.23 3.69 12.30
N ALA A 30 1.35 3.78 13.30
CA ALA A 30 1.74 3.91 14.70
C ALA A 30 2.30 2.59 15.29
N PRO A 31 3.04 2.64 16.42
CA PRO A 31 3.65 1.48 17.07
C PRO A 31 2.74 0.27 17.38
N ALA A 32 1.44 0.49 17.47
CA ALA A 32 0.45 -0.54 17.72
C ALA A 32 -0.04 -1.25 16.44
N HIS A 33 0.42 -0.82 15.26
CA HIS A 33 -0.02 -1.34 13.96
C HIS A 33 0.87 -2.49 13.48
N GLU A 34 0.29 -3.45 12.77
CA GLU A 34 0.98 -4.67 12.33
C GLU A 34 2.13 -4.45 11.33
N LEU A 35 2.11 -3.34 10.61
CA LEU A 35 3.18 -2.92 9.70
C LEU A 35 4.27 -2.09 10.38
N HIS A 36 4.11 -1.75 11.66
CA HIS A 36 5.06 -0.89 12.34
C HIS A 36 6.44 -1.56 12.45
N GLY A 37 7.48 -0.80 12.09
CA GLY A 37 8.86 -1.28 12.10
C GLY A 37 9.27 -2.10 10.88
N LEU A 38 8.36 -2.35 9.92
CA LEU A 38 8.70 -2.95 8.63
C LEU A 38 9.07 -1.86 7.63
N ALA A 39 10.08 -2.12 6.80
CA ALA A 39 10.34 -1.24 5.66
C ALA A 39 9.30 -1.53 4.58
N LEU A 40 8.50 -0.51 4.23
CA LEU A 40 7.45 -0.59 3.22
C LEU A 40 7.97 0.03 1.93
N ARG A 41 7.74 -0.66 0.81
CA ARG A 41 8.02 -0.15 -0.53
C ARG A 41 6.74 -0.04 -1.33
N ALA A 42 6.40 1.16 -1.80
CA ALA A 42 5.20 1.37 -2.61
C ALA A 42 5.40 0.78 -4.01
N LEU A 43 4.40 0.04 -4.49
CA LEU A 43 4.40 -0.64 -5.79
C LEU A 43 3.34 -0.08 -6.74
N ALA A 44 2.16 0.24 -6.21
CA ALA A 44 1.04 0.75 -6.98
C ALA A 44 0.13 1.59 -6.10
N GLN A 45 -0.49 2.61 -6.68
CA GLN A 45 -1.57 3.38 -6.04
C GLN A 45 -2.87 3.17 -6.81
N CYS A 46 -3.99 3.19 -6.09
CA CYS A 46 -5.32 3.31 -6.65
C CYS A 46 -5.66 4.80 -6.80
N GLN A 47 -5.82 5.28 -8.03
CA GLN A 47 -6.14 6.68 -8.31
C GLN A 47 -7.57 7.08 -7.88
N GLY A 48 -8.42 6.12 -7.50
CA GLY A 48 -9.83 6.37 -7.16
C GLY A 48 -10.21 6.10 -5.70
N CYS A 49 -9.33 5.50 -4.88
CA CYS A 49 -9.71 5.00 -3.55
C CYS A 49 -8.63 5.18 -2.46
N ASP A 50 -7.58 5.97 -2.70
CA ASP A 50 -6.50 6.25 -1.73
C ASP A 50 -5.80 5.00 -1.16
N ASN A 51 -5.95 3.86 -1.83
CA ASN A 51 -5.31 2.60 -1.48
C ASN A 51 -3.96 2.49 -2.16
N VAL A 52 -2.95 2.03 -1.42
CA VAL A 52 -1.60 1.86 -1.92
C VAL A 52 -1.11 0.47 -1.57
N VAL A 53 -0.51 -0.19 -2.54
CA VAL A 53 0.10 -1.51 -2.37
C VAL A 53 1.55 -1.35 -1.97
N PHE A 54 1.88 -1.90 -0.82
CA PHE A 54 3.22 -1.94 -0.29
C PHE A 54 3.76 -3.36 -0.27
N ARG A 55 5.05 -3.49 -0.54
CA ARG A 55 5.83 -4.68 -0.19
C ARG A 55 6.58 -4.42 1.10
N ALA A 56 6.37 -5.27 2.09
CA ALA A 56 7.07 -5.21 3.36
C ALA A 56 8.41 -5.95 3.30
N SER A 57 9.31 -5.61 4.23
CA SER A 57 10.63 -6.23 4.36
C SER A 57 10.61 -7.71 4.75
N ASP A 58 9.47 -8.23 5.22
CA ASP A 58 9.26 -9.63 5.54
C ASP A 58 8.77 -10.49 4.36
N ASP A 59 8.89 -9.95 3.13
CA ASP A 59 8.45 -10.54 1.86
C ASP A 59 6.93 -10.67 1.70
N THR A 60 6.15 -10.11 2.63
CA THR A 60 4.70 -10.00 2.47
C THR A 60 4.29 -8.72 1.77
N PHE A 61 3.04 -8.67 1.33
CA PHE A 61 2.44 -7.51 0.70
C PHE A 61 1.31 -6.97 1.58
N ALA A 62 0.99 -5.70 1.44
CA ALA A 62 -0.14 -5.11 2.14
C ALA A 62 -0.79 -4.05 1.26
N ILE A 63 -2.12 -3.98 1.30
CA ILE A 63 -2.86 -2.82 0.79
C ILE A 63 -3.17 -1.94 2.00
N VAL A 64 -2.73 -0.69 1.94
CA VAL A 64 -2.93 0.29 3.00
C VAL A 64 -3.78 1.42 2.43
N HIS A 65 -4.87 1.74 3.11
CA HIS A 65 -5.66 2.94 2.85
C HIS A 65 -5.06 4.08 3.66
N LEU A 66 -4.30 4.95 3.02
CA LEU A 66 -3.66 6.08 3.68
C LEU A 66 -4.70 7.16 3.98
N THR A 67 -4.66 7.74 5.17
CA THR A 67 -5.60 8.80 5.57
C THR A 67 -5.06 10.19 5.29
N TRP A 68 -3.79 10.29 4.85
CA TRP A 68 -3.05 11.52 4.55
C TRP A 68 -3.02 12.52 5.71
N SER A 69 -3.13 11.98 6.92
CA SER A 69 -3.24 12.70 8.18
C SER A 69 -1.93 13.33 8.63
N ARG A 70 -0.79 12.87 8.07
CA ARG A 70 0.58 13.29 8.42
C ARG A 70 0.89 13.19 9.90
N LYS A 71 0.21 12.29 10.60
CA LYS A 71 0.42 12.01 12.02
C LYS A 71 0.24 10.51 12.27
N PRO A 72 0.82 9.97 13.35
CA PRO A 72 0.52 8.60 13.76
C PRO A 72 -0.96 8.42 14.03
N GLU A 73 -1.57 7.48 13.33
CA GLU A 73 -3.00 7.17 13.48
C GLU A 73 -3.21 6.17 14.62
N ALA A 74 -4.40 6.22 15.22
CA ALA A 74 -4.77 5.26 16.26
C ALA A 74 -5.42 4.02 15.63
N PRO A 75 -5.17 2.81 16.16
CA PRO A 75 -5.82 1.60 15.67
C PRO A 75 -7.37 1.77 15.63
N PRO A 76 -8.04 1.33 14.56
CA PRO A 76 -7.54 0.43 13.49
C PRO A 76 -6.93 1.14 12.27
N TRP A 77 -6.66 2.45 12.35
CA TRP A 77 -6.12 3.22 11.22
C TRP A 77 -4.57 3.25 11.22
N PRO A 78 -3.94 3.33 10.05
CA PRO A 78 -4.55 3.25 8.71
C PRO A 78 -5.09 1.83 8.42
N LEU A 79 -6.21 1.74 7.70
CA LEU A 79 -6.79 0.43 7.36
C LEU A 79 -5.83 -0.34 6.49
N THR A 80 -5.49 -1.55 6.93
CA THR A 80 -4.49 -2.39 6.27
C THR A 80 -5.03 -3.78 6.03
N THR A 81 -4.79 -4.31 4.83
CA THR A 81 -5.03 -5.70 4.48
C THR A 81 -3.71 -6.37 4.10
N ARG A 82 -3.23 -7.30 4.94
CA ARG A 82 -2.05 -8.10 4.62
C ARG A 82 -2.36 -9.18 3.60
N LEU A 83 -1.42 -9.37 2.69
CA LEU A 83 -1.46 -10.28 1.57
C LEU A 83 -0.18 -11.11 1.58
N GLY A 84 -0.31 -12.43 1.59
CA GLY A 84 0.84 -13.32 1.72
C GLY A 84 1.77 -13.34 0.50
N GLY A 85 1.26 -13.01 -0.69
CA GLY A 85 2.06 -13.04 -1.92
C GLY A 85 1.40 -12.28 -3.07
N PHE A 86 2.15 -12.12 -4.16
CA PHE A 86 1.73 -11.30 -5.30
C PHE A 86 0.40 -11.73 -5.95
N ILE A 87 0.11 -13.03 -5.99
CA ILE A 87 -1.20 -13.53 -6.49
C ILE A 87 -2.37 -12.99 -5.65
N ALA A 88 -2.18 -12.85 -4.34
CA ALA A 88 -3.20 -12.27 -3.47
C ALA A 88 -3.35 -10.76 -3.68
N VAL A 89 -2.27 -10.07 -4.08
CA VAL A 89 -2.30 -8.67 -4.51
C VAL A 89 -3.13 -8.49 -5.76
N GLU A 90 -2.86 -9.27 -6.80
CA GLU A 90 -3.63 -9.19 -8.04
C GLU A 90 -5.11 -9.48 -7.81
N ALA A 91 -5.42 -10.51 -7.01
CA ALA A 91 -6.80 -10.83 -6.65
C ALA A 91 -7.47 -9.71 -5.85
N ALA A 92 -6.77 -9.11 -4.89
CA ALA A 92 -7.30 -8.01 -4.09
C ALA A 92 -7.48 -6.73 -4.92
N MET A 93 -6.58 -6.43 -5.85
CA MET A 93 -6.70 -5.31 -6.78
C MET A 93 -7.92 -5.47 -7.71
N ASP A 94 -8.17 -6.69 -8.19
CA ASP A 94 -9.32 -7.04 -9.05
C ASP A 94 -10.66 -6.88 -8.32
N GLN A 95 -10.71 -7.28 -7.04
CA GLN A 95 -11.92 -7.12 -6.21
C GLN A 95 -12.21 -5.66 -5.81
N HIS A 96 -11.21 -4.76 -5.85
CA HIS A 96 -11.34 -3.35 -5.48
C HIS A 96 -11.98 -2.46 -6.58
N GLN A 97 -12.74 -3.04 -7.52
CA GLN A 97 -13.34 -2.34 -8.68
C GLN A 97 -14.60 -1.47 -8.40
N HIS A 98 -14.90 -1.05 -7.18
CA HIS A 98 -16.18 -0.38 -6.86
C HIS A 98 -16.05 1.06 -6.37
#